data_AF-A0A897NGK2-F1
#
_entry.id   AF-A0A897NGK2-F1
#
_cell.length_a   1.000
_cell.length_b   1.000
_cell.length_c   1.000
_cell.angle_alpha   90.00
_cell.angle_beta   90.00
_cell.angle_gamma   90.00
#
_symmetry.space_group_name_H-M   'P 1'
#
loop_
_entity.id
_entity.type
_entity.pdbx_description
1 polymer ?
#
loop_
_entity_poly.entity_id
_entity_poly.type
_entity_poly.pdbx_seq_one_letter_code
_entity_poly.pdbx_strand_id
1 'polypeptide(L)'
;MNPDELRLHLDDGIGEATSANLTVRWSVQNDYNVHYSDDTGRNLRWDVHPHEYTEPDGDGHHHPPPNASSDDDDVAESCIRVTEIVLVARAVHQLWRAGYESGTAEPLNDATDPP
;
A
#
# COMPACT_ATOMS: atom_id res chain seq x y z
N MET A 1 22.48 2.15 -2.27
CA MET A 1 21.73 3.12 -3.10
C MET A 1 20.57 3.57 -2.23
N ASN A 2 20.41 4.87 -1.99
CA ASN A 2 19.23 5.34 -1.26
C ASN A 2 18.02 5.19 -2.18
N PRO A 3 16.90 4.61 -1.73
CA PRO A 3 15.70 4.52 -2.55
C PRO A 3 15.23 5.92 -2.91
N ASP A 4 14.86 6.12 -4.18
CA ASP A 4 14.19 7.35 -4.61
C ASP A 4 12.77 7.36 -4.03
N GLU A 5 12.37 8.49 -3.46
CA GLU A 5 11.04 8.69 -2.89
C GLU A 5 10.20 9.60 -3.82
N LEU A 6 9.01 9.14 -4.17
CA LEU A 6 7.97 9.95 -4.80
C LEU A 6 6.86 10.20 -3.79
N ARG A 7 6.53 11.46 -3.54
CA ARG A 7 5.39 11.85 -2.70
C ARG A 7 4.33 12.53 -3.54
N LEU A 8 3.13 11.96 -3.55
CA LEU A 8 1.95 12.53 -4.18
C LEU A 8 1.07 13.14 -3.10
N HIS A 9 0.72 14.41 -3.25
CA HIS A 9 -0.31 15.05 -2.44
C HIS A 9 -1.61 15.08 -3.23
N LEU A 10 -2.70 14.72 -2.55
CA LEU A 10 -4.04 14.69 -3.11
C LEU A 10 -4.90 15.66 -2.30
N ASP A 11 -5.61 16.56 -2.98
CA ASP A 11 -6.57 17.52 -2.39
C ASP A 11 -7.91 16.84 -2.01
N ASP A 12 -7.90 15.52 -1.83
CA ASP A 12 -9.03 14.69 -1.44
C ASP A 12 -8.52 13.33 -0.90
N GLY A 13 -9.39 12.55 -0.25
CA GLY A 13 -9.04 11.26 0.33
C GLY A 13 -10.20 10.27 0.39
N ILE A 14 -9.97 9.14 1.05
CA ILE A 14 -10.99 8.08 1.17
C ILE A 14 -12.00 8.44 2.26
N GLY A 15 -13.28 8.52 1.89
CA GLY A 15 -14.38 8.77 2.83
C GLY A 15 -14.42 10.23 3.27
N GLU A 16 -14.29 10.48 4.57
CA GLU A 16 -14.34 11.84 5.15
C GLU A 16 -13.01 12.61 5.05
N ALA A 17 -11.97 11.98 4.50
CA ALA A 17 -10.66 12.62 4.35
C ALA A 17 -10.69 13.73 3.32
N THR A 18 -10.16 14.90 3.67
CA THR A 18 -10.13 16.08 2.78
C THR A 18 -8.76 16.30 2.15
N SER A 19 -7.77 15.51 2.56
CA SER A 19 -6.46 15.45 1.91
C SER A 19 -5.76 14.13 2.20
N ALA A 20 -4.94 13.68 1.25
CA ALA A 20 -4.15 12.47 1.40
C ALA A 20 -2.73 12.62 0.85
N ASN A 21 -1.87 11.72 1.27
CA ASN A 21 -0.54 11.51 0.73
C ASN A 21 -0.38 10.06 0.30
N LEU A 22 0.20 9.85 -0.88
CA LEU A 22 0.72 8.56 -1.29
C LEU A 22 2.23 8.69 -1.44
N THR A 23 2.98 8.05 -0.55
CA THR A 23 4.45 8.04 -0.56
C THR A 23 4.90 6.71 -1.13
N VAL A 24 5.72 6.75 -2.18
CA VAL A 24 6.20 5.57 -2.88
C VAL A 24 7.72 5.53 -2.78
N ARG A 25 8.24 4.37 -2.35
CA ARG A 25 9.66 4.05 -2.31
C ARG A 25 9.90 2.77 -3.12
N TRP A 26 10.96 2.77 -3.91
CA TRP A 26 11.43 1.61 -4.66
C TRP A 26 12.91 1.41 -4.36
N SER A 27 13.38 0.17 -4.23
CA SER A 27 14.81 -0.09 -4.31
C SER A 27 15.22 -0.77 -5.60
N VAL A 28 16.53 -0.86 -5.78
CA VAL A 28 17.18 -1.56 -6.89
C VAL A 28 17.12 -3.10 -6.77
N GLN A 29 16.52 -3.63 -5.69
CA GLN A 29 16.43 -5.06 -5.37
C GLN A 29 15.02 -5.63 -5.56
N ASN A 30 14.18 -4.98 -6.38
CA ASN A 30 12.77 -5.34 -6.62
C ASN A 30 11.88 -5.30 -5.37
N ASP A 31 12.26 -4.51 -4.37
CA ASP A 31 11.41 -4.19 -3.23
C ASP A 31 10.67 -2.86 -3.45
N TYR A 32 9.53 -2.69 -2.79
CA TYR A 32 8.79 -1.45 -2.77
C TYR A 32 8.06 -1.24 -1.46
N ASN A 33 7.73 0.01 -1.19
CA ASN A 33 6.86 0.44 -0.10
C ASN A 33 5.97 1.57 -0.61
N VAL A 34 4.66 1.38 -0.50
CA VAL A 34 3.66 2.37 -0.88
C VAL A 34 2.84 2.68 0.36
N HIS A 35 3.01 3.87 0.92
CA HIS A 35 2.32 4.34 2.12
C HIS A 35 1.24 5.35 1.76
N TYR A 36 -0.01 5.03 2.06
CA TYR A 36 -1.11 6.00 2.06
C TYR A 36 -1.33 6.55 3.47
N SER A 37 -1.48 7.87 3.58
CA SER A 37 -1.97 8.52 4.79
C SER A 37 -2.92 9.67 4.49
N ASP A 38 -3.84 9.97 5.41
CA ASP A 38 -4.77 11.08 5.28
C ASP A 38 -4.95 11.91 6.55
N ASP A 39 -5.64 13.03 6.41
CA ASP A 39 -5.94 13.98 7.49
C ASP A 39 -6.92 13.47 8.55
N THR A 40 -7.56 12.32 8.32
CA THR A 40 -8.35 11.61 9.34
C THR A 40 -7.48 10.71 10.21
N GLY A 41 -6.17 10.65 9.95
CA GLY A 41 -5.21 9.83 10.68
C GLY A 41 -5.13 8.38 10.19
N ARG A 42 -5.73 8.06 9.03
CA ARG A 42 -5.61 6.73 8.44
C ARG A 42 -4.21 6.55 7.87
N ASN A 43 -3.59 5.40 8.11
CA ASN A 43 -2.30 4.99 7.57
C ASN A 43 -2.36 3.54 7.14
N LEU A 44 -1.87 3.22 5.93
CA LEU A 44 -1.78 1.85 5.43
C LEU A 44 -0.60 1.70 4.47
N ARG A 45 -0.11 0.47 4.27
CA ARG A 45 0.99 0.21 3.33
C ARG A 45 0.76 -1.00 2.45
N TRP A 46 1.28 -0.94 1.23
CA TRP A 46 1.60 -2.12 0.41
C TRP A 46 3.12 -2.19 0.30
N ASP A 47 3.68 -3.26 0.84
CA ASP A 47 5.12 -3.48 0.87
C ASP A 47 5.44 -4.78 0.12
N VAL A 48 6.54 -4.79 -0.61
CA VAL A 48 7.21 -6.03 -1.02
C VAL A 48 8.64 -5.89 -0.58
N HIS A 49 9.14 -6.83 0.22
CA HIS A 49 10.54 -6.88 0.57
C HIS A 49 10.98 -8.32 0.81
N PRO A 50 12.10 -8.77 0.21
CA PRO A 50 12.63 -10.11 0.49
C PRO A 50 13.07 -10.13 1.96
N HIS A 51 12.38 -10.90 2.80
CA HIS A 51 12.66 -10.93 4.24
C HIS A 51 12.61 -12.32 4.87
N GLU A 52 13.29 -12.42 6.01
CA GLU A 52 13.40 -13.58 6.90
C GLU A 52 12.30 -13.59 8.00
N TYR A 53 11.13 -12.98 7.76
CA TYR A 53 10.03 -12.92 8.76
C TYR A 53 9.18 -14.19 8.75
N THR A 54 8.43 -14.41 9.84
CA THR A 54 7.65 -15.65 10.04
C THR A 54 6.29 -15.57 9.36
N GLU A 55 5.65 -14.40 9.32
CA GLU A 55 4.32 -14.22 8.74
C GLU A 55 4.16 -12.83 8.08
N PRO A 56 3.39 -12.73 6.98
CA PRO A 56 2.92 -13.83 6.14
C PRO A 56 4.08 -14.51 5.38
N ASP A 57 3.87 -15.76 4.96
CA ASP A 57 4.88 -16.63 4.30
C ASP A 57 5.45 -16.08 2.97
N GLY A 58 4.93 -14.95 2.45
CA GLY A 58 5.32 -14.35 1.18
C GLY A 58 5.88 -12.95 1.34
N ASP A 59 6.72 -12.53 0.39
CA ASP A 59 7.43 -11.23 0.44
C ASP A 59 6.51 -9.99 0.41
N GLY A 60 5.22 -10.17 0.04
CA GLY A 60 4.24 -9.10 -0.15
C GLY A 60 3.32 -8.90 1.04
N HIS A 61 3.33 -7.70 1.60
CA HIS A 61 2.62 -7.32 2.81
C HIS A 61 1.60 -6.22 2.55
N HIS A 62 0.42 -6.37 3.13
CA HIS A 62 -0.53 -5.30 3.33
C HIS A 62 -0.60 -4.96 4.81
N HIS A 63 -0.21 -3.74 5.15
CA HIS A 63 -0.34 -3.19 6.49
C HIS A 63 -1.64 -2.38 6.54
N PRO A 64 -2.72 -2.89 7.16
CA PRO A 64 -4.02 -2.25 7.11
C PRO A 64 -4.08 -0.95 7.92
N PRO A 65 -5.11 -0.11 7.69
CA PRO A 65 -5.43 0.99 8.58
C PRO A 65 -5.85 0.50 9.98
N PRO A 66 -5.71 1.34 11.02
CA PRO A 66 -5.47 2.79 10.95
C PRO A 66 -3.99 3.21 11.00
N ASN A 67 -3.07 2.33 11.36
CA ASN A 67 -1.72 2.70 11.80
C ASN A 67 -0.60 2.10 10.95
N ALA A 68 -0.91 1.25 9.97
CA ALA A 68 0.08 0.49 9.20
C ALA A 68 1.10 -0.23 10.11
N SER A 69 0.60 -0.92 11.14
CA SER A 69 1.39 -1.63 12.15
C SER A 69 2.51 -2.48 11.53
N SER A 70 3.66 -2.59 12.21
CA SER A 70 4.74 -3.52 11.82
C SER A 70 4.81 -4.73 12.75
N ASP A 71 3.74 -4.96 13.53
CA ASP A 71 3.56 -6.18 14.31
C ASP A 71 3.07 -7.28 13.37
N ASP A 72 3.76 -8.43 13.35
CA ASP A 72 3.47 -9.54 12.43
C ASP A 72 2.00 -10.02 12.56
N ASP A 73 1.42 -9.96 13.77
CA ASP A 73 0.02 -10.33 14.04
C ASP A 73 -1.00 -9.35 13.42
N ASP A 74 -0.57 -8.15 13.01
CA ASP A 74 -1.39 -7.08 12.43
C ASP A 74 -1.15 -6.91 10.90
N VAL A 75 -0.39 -7.80 10.26
CA VAL A 75 -0.07 -7.75 8.83
C VAL A 75 -0.85 -8.81 8.05
N ALA A 76 -1.31 -8.45 6.85
CA ALA A 76 -1.94 -9.39 5.92
C ALA A 76 -1.06 -9.64 4.69
N GLU A 77 -1.28 -10.77 4.01
CA GLU A 77 -0.69 -10.99 2.67
C GLU A 77 -1.23 -9.92 1.71
N SER A 78 -0.33 -9.33 0.91
CA SER A 78 -0.72 -8.40 -0.15
C SER A 78 -1.48 -9.12 -1.26
N CYS A 79 -2.57 -8.53 -1.73
CA CYS A 79 -3.27 -9.02 -2.92
C CYS A 79 -2.49 -8.74 -4.23
N ILE A 80 -1.46 -7.89 -4.19
CA ILE A 80 -0.60 -7.56 -5.33
C ILE A 80 0.55 -8.58 -5.40
N ARG A 81 0.55 -9.44 -6.42
CA ARG A 81 1.54 -10.52 -6.60
C ARG A 81 2.64 -10.22 -7.62
N VAL A 82 2.45 -9.19 -8.43
CA VAL A 82 3.42 -8.70 -9.41
C VAL A 82 4.52 -7.87 -8.74
N THR A 83 5.70 -7.81 -9.36
CA THR A 83 6.85 -7.05 -8.84
C THR A 83 7.34 -5.97 -9.82
N GLU A 84 6.88 -6.03 -11.06
CA GLU A 84 7.18 -5.04 -12.08
C GLU A 84 6.56 -3.70 -11.71
N ILE A 85 7.40 -2.67 -11.57
CA ILE A 85 7.02 -1.32 -11.11
C ILE A 85 5.76 -0.78 -11.81
N VAL A 86 5.63 -1.00 -13.12
CA VAL A 86 4.48 -0.51 -13.90
C VAL A 86 3.18 -1.22 -13.52
N LEU A 87 3.24 -2.51 -13.19
CA LEU A 87 2.08 -3.30 -12.76
C LEU A 87 1.73 -2.94 -11.31
N VAL A 88 2.72 -2.93 -10.40
CA VAL A 88 2.52 -2.49 -9.01
C VAL A 88 1.86 -1.11 -8.94
N ALA A 89 2.33 -0.14 -9.73
CA ALA A 89 1.74 1.20 -9.78
C ALA A 89 0.27 1.18 -10.26
N ARG A 90 -0.09 0.30 -11.19
CA ARG A 90 -1.47 0.14 -11.68
C ARG A 90 -2.35 -0.51 -10.62
N ALA A 91 -1.90 -1.59 -10.01
CA ALA A 91 -2.60 -2.27 -8.91
C ALA A 91 -2.90 -1.30 -7.76
N VAL A 92 -1.88 -0.60 -7.25
CA VAL A 92 -2.03 0.41 -6.18
C VAL A 92 -3.05 1.48 -6.57
N HIS A 93 -2.93 2.05 -7.77
CA HIS A 93 -3.85 3.08 -8.22
C HIS A 93 -5.29 2.57 -8.30
N GLN A 94 -5.49 1.35 -8.82
CA GLN A 94 -6.81 0.72 -8.91
C GLN A 94 -7.41 0.45 -7.52
N LEU A 95 -6.62 -0.11 -6.59
CA LEU A 95 -7.06 -0.37 -5.22
C LEU A 95 -7.43 0.93 -4.51
N TRP A 96 -6.55 1.94 -4.55
CA TRP A 96 -6.83 3.26 -3.99
C TRP A 96 -8.11 3.86 -4.58
N ARG A 97 -8.29 3.76 -5.90
CA ARG A 97 -9.48 4.26 -6.58
C ARG A 97 -10.75 3.54 -6.12
N ALA A 98 -10.69 2.22 -5.92
CA ALA A 98 -11.82 1.45 -5.41
C ALA A 98 -12.21 1.89 -3.99
N GLY A 99 -11.23 2.09 -3.10
CA GLY A 99 -11.48 2.63 -1.76
C GLY A 99 -12.01 4.06 -1.78
N TYR A 100 -11.48 4.90 -2.67
CA TYR A 100 -11.98 6.26 -2.87
C TYR A 100 -13.44 6.28 -3.33
N GLU A 101 -13.80 5.44 -4.31
CA GLU A 101 -15.17 5.36 -4.84
C GLU A 101 -16.16 4.72 -3.85
N SER A 102 -15.72 3.79 -3.01
CA SER A 102 -16.56 3.21 -1.95
C SER A 102 -16.64 4.08 -0.69
N GLY A 103 -15.69 5.01 -0.51
CA GLY A 103 -15.50 5.77 0.72
C GLY A 103 -14.95 4.95 1.88
N THR A 104 -14.46 3.74 1.65
CA THR A 104 -13.97 2.82 2.69
C THR A 104 -12.61 2.22 2.34
N ALA A 105 -11.89 1.74 3.36
CA ALA A 105 -10.61 1.07 3.15
C ALA A 105 -10.74 -0.44 2.87
N GLU A 106 -11.95 -1.00 2.96
CA GLU A 106 -12.19 -2.44 2.78
C GLU A 106 -11.69 -2.98 1.41
N PRO A 107 -11.83 -2.26 0.28
CA PRO A 107 -11.38 -2.79 -1.01
C PRO A 107 -9.85 -2.81 -1.20
N LEU A 108 -9.07 -2.22 -0.29
CA LEU A 108 -7.65 -1.92 -0.51
C LEU A 108 -6.74 -3.15 -0.53
N ASN A 109 -7.25 -4.33 -0.15
CA ASN A 109 -6.53 -5.60 -0.23
C ASN A 109 -7.42 -6.80 -0.63
N ASP A 110 -8.58 -6.57 -1.26
CA ASP A 110 -9.57 -7.61 -1.58
C ASP A 110 -9.63 -7.96 -3.09
N ALA A 111 -8.76 -7.37 -3.91
CA ALA A 111 -8.72 -7.67 -5.34
C ALA A 111 -8.12 -9.05 -5.62
N THR A 112 -8.63 -9.74 -6.64
CA THR A 112 -8.00 -10.96 -7.17
C THR A 112 -7.08 -10.59 -8.33
N ASP A 113 -5.77 -10.79 -8.14
CA ASP A 113 -4.72 -10.58 -9.16
C ASP A 113 -4.83 -9.21 -9.87
N PRO A 114 -4.72 -8.10 -9.11
CA PRO A 114 -4.77 -6.77 -9.68
C PRO A 114 -3.60 -6.56 -10.67
N PRO A 115 -3.83 -5.80 -11.74
CA PRO A 115 -2.95 -5.71 -12.90
C PRO A 115 -1.63 -4.99 -12.64
#